data_AF-A0A944PSJ3-F1
#
_entry.id   AF-A0A944PSJ3-F1
#
_cell.length_a   1.000
_cell.length_b   1.000
_cell.length_c   1.000
_cell.angle_alpha   90.00
_cell.angle_beta   90.00
_cell.angle_gamma   90.00
#
_symmetry.space_group_name_H-M   'P 1'
#
loop_
_entity.id
_entity.type
_entity.pdbx_description
1 polymer ?
#
loop_
_entity_poly.entity_id
_entity_poly.type
_entity_poly.pdbx_seq_one_letter_code
_entity_poly.pdbx_strand_id
1 'polypeptide(L)'
;MRRRDLHDTAAGLPGPRLLPWTTPEGKPCYLSTDGRGYLSTLADNIESVQLGMGKELLEYARDTTAPGAKSLSATEYRWLACRLTEALADALRVADSRGQRLRDPEEEEADEGA
;
A
#
# COMPACT_ATOMS: atom_id res chain seq x y z
N MET A 1 -18.90 14.27 3.04
CA MET A 1 -18.68 14.71 4.42
C MET A 1 -19.43 13.77 5.35
N ARG A 2 -18.79 12.72 5.86
CA ARG A 2 -19.45 11.69 6.68
C ARG A 2 -18.98 11.86 8.12
N ARG A 3 -19.92 11.82 9.07
CA ARG A 3 -19.79 11.95 10.55
C ARG A 3 -18.60 11.27 11.26
N ARG A 4 -17.80 10.43 10.59
CA ARG A 4 -16.62 9.77 11.19
C ARG A 4 -15.44 10.72 11.35
N ASP A 5 -15.34 11.72 10.48
CA ASP A 5 -14.23 12.68 10.47
C ASP A 5 -14.17 13.54 11.76
N LEU A 6 -15.26 13.61 12.53
CA LEU A 6 -15.35 14.43 13.75
C LEU A 6 -14.92 13.70 15.03
N HIS A 7 -14.83 12.37 15.03
CA HIS A 7 -14.50 11.61 16.25
C HIS A 7 -13.02 11.28 16.38
N ASP A 8 -12.28 11.17 15.27
CA ASP A 8 -10.84 10.85 15.31
C ASP A 8 -10.00 12.06 15.72
N THR A 9 -10.37 13.27 15.28
CA THR A 9 -9.62 14.51 15.61
C THR A 9 -9.69 14.88 17.10
N ALA A 10 -10.68 14.38 17.85
CA ALA A 10 -10.89 14.74 19.25
C ALA A 10 -10.07 13.89 20.25
N ALA A 11 -9.41 12.81 19.81
CA ALA A 11 -8.77 11.83 20.70
C ALA A 11 -7.25 11.67 20.52
N GLY A 12 -6.63 12.36 19.56
CA GLY A 12 -5.19 12.19 19.27
C GLY A 12 -4.80 10.76 18.85
N LEU A 13 -5.78 9.94 18.46
CA LEU A 13 -5.54 8.58 17.97
C LEU A 13 -5.46 8.62 16.44
N PRO A 14 -4.43 8.02 15.82
CA PRO A 14 -4.36 7.92 14.38
C PRO A 14 -5.60 7.17 13.87
N GLY A 15 -6.20 7.68 12.80
CA GLY A 15 -7.40 7.10 12.18
C GLY A 15 -7.18 5.63 11.74
N PRO A 16 -8.26 4.93 11.36
CA PRO A 16 -8.18 3.49 11.09
C PRO A 16 -7.22 3.16 9.94
N ARG A 17 -6.35 2.16 10.14
CA ARG A 17 -5.32 1.73 9.18
C ARG A 17 -5.95 1.12 7.94
N LEU A 18 -5.63 1.63 6.75
CA LEU A 18 -5.90 0.97 5.48
C LEU A 18 -5.09 -0.34 5.37
N LEU A 19 -5.76 -1.47 5.11
CA LEU A 19 -5.10 -2.78 4.97
C LEU A 19 -4.64 -3.03 3.53
N PRO A 20 -3.55 -3.79 3.29
CA PRO A 20 -3.01 -4.02 1.94
C PRO A 20 -3.86 -4.96 1.06
N TRP A 21 -4.96 -5.49 1.57
CA TRP A 21 -5.94 -6.29 0.82
C TRP A 21 -7.31 -5.60 0.73
N THR A 22 -8.10 -6.05 -0.23
CA THR A 22 -9.50 -5.65 -0.42
C THR A 22 -10.45 -6.75 -0.01
N THR A 23 -11.75 -6.43 0.04
CA THR A 23 -12.80 -7.47 0.05
C THR A 23 -12.81 -8.21 -1.30
N PRO A 24 -13.50 -9.36 -1.41
CA PRO A 24 -13.70 -10.05 -2.68
C PRO A 24 -14.34 -9.16 -3.77
N GLU A 25 -15.14 -8.17 -3.37
CA GLU A 25 -15.77 -7.18 -4.27
C GLU A 25 -14.85 -5.98 -4.58
N GLY A 26 -13.58 -6.02 -4.18
CA GLY A 26 -12.60 -4.97 -4.44
C GLY A 26 -12.74 -3.74 -3.52
N LYS A 27 -13.50 -3.81 -2.42
CA LYS A 27 -13.65 -2.66 -1.52
C LYS A 27 -12.46 -2.52 -0.57
N PRO A 28 -12.02 -1.29 -0.25
CA PRO A 28 -10.96 -1.08 0.74
C PRO A 28 -11.36 -1.61 2.12
N CYS A 29 -10.42 -2.29 2.78
CA CYS A 29 -10.55 -2.77 4.16
C CYS A 29 -9.76 -1.88 5.12
N TYR A 30 -10.34 -1.62 6.30
CA TYR A 30 -9.72 -0.79 7.35
C TYR A 30 -9.67 -1.54 8.68
N LEU A 31 -8.60 -1.31 9.45
CA LEU A 31 -8.39 -1.86 10.78
C LEU A 31 -8.36 -0.73 11.81
N SER A 32 -9.25 -0.79 12.79
CA SER A 32 -9.11 0.03 14.00
C SER A 32 -8.01 -0.57 14.87
N THR A 33 -6.89 0.13 15.02
CA THR A 33 -5.69 -0.33 15.74
C THR A 33 -4.89 0.87 16.21
N ASP A 34 -4.17 0.70 17.31
CA ASP A 34 -3.12 1.60 17.78
C ASP A 34 -1.76 1.35 17.09
N GLY A 35 -1.77 0.61 15.97
CA GLY A 35 -0.59 0.19 15.23
C GLY A 35 0.03 -1.12 15.73
N ARG A 36 -0.49 -1.72 16.80
CA ARG A 36 0.04 -2.98 17.38
C ARG A 36 -0.91 -4.15 17.14
N GLY A 37 -0.37 -5.36 17.34
CA GLY A 37 -1.13 -6.61 17.31
C GLY A 37 -1.04 -7.40 16.00
N TYR A 38 -1.60 -8.61 16.03
CA TYR A 38 -1.42 -9.63 14.98
C TYR A 38 -1.83 -9.15 13.58
N LEU A 39 -2.97 -8.46 13.46
CA LEU A 39 -3.45 -7.98 12.16
C LEU A 39 -2.58 -6.85 11.59
N SER A 40 -2.00 -6.01 12.44
CA SER A 40 -1.05 -4.98 12.02
C SER A 40 0.24 -5.62 11.49
N THR A 41 0.78 -6.61 12.20
CA THR A 41 1.95 -7.38 11.73
C THR A 41 1.65 -8.16 10.46
N LEU A 42 0.46 -8.76 10.33
CA LEU A 42 0.03 -9.43 9.11
C LEU A 42 -0.05 -8.45 7.93
N ALA A 43 -0.55 -7.24 8.17
CA ALA A 43 -0.54 -6.17 7.17
C ALA A 43 0.88 -5.82 6.74
N ASP A 44 1.81 -5.62 7.66
CA ASP A 44 3.22 -5.31 7.34
C ASP A 44 3.88 -6.44 6.50
N ASN A 45 3.59 -7.68 6.84
CA ASN A 45 4.09 -8.85 6.09
C ASN A 45 3.52 -8.89 4.67
N ILE A 46 2.21 -8.66 4.51
CA ILE A 46 1.57 -8.66 3.18
C ILE A 46 2.07 -7.49 2.34
N GLU A 47 2.20 -6.29 2.91
CA GLU A 47 2.82 -5.14 2.23
C GLU A 47 4.22 -5.51 1.72
N SER A 48 5.03 -6.19 2.55
CA SER A 48 6.39 -6.60 2.19
C SER A 48 6.41 -7.64 1.06
N VAL A 49 5.51 -8.61 1.09
CA VAL A 49 5.37 -9.63 0.02
C VAL A 49 4.92 -8.97 -1.29
N GLN A 50 3.93 -8.09 -1.27
CA GLN A 50 3.47 -7.35 -2.46
C GLN A 50 4.58 -6.53 -3.10
N LEU A 51 5.34 -5.77 -2.30
CA LEU A 51 6.46 -4.98 -2.79
C LEU A 51 7.60 -5.88 -3.33
N GLY A 52 7.86 -7.03 -2.70
CA GLY A 52 8.82 -8.02 -3.18
C GLY A 52 8.44 -8.57 -4.55
N MET A 53 7.19 -9.04 -4.70
CA MET A 53 6.67 -9.52 -5.99
C MET A 53 6.72 -8.43 -7.08
N GLY A 54 6.37 -7.19 -6.73
CA GLY A 54 6.45 -6.07 -7.66
C GLY A 54 7.89 -5.79 -8.12
N LYS A 55 8.88 -5.92 -7.23
CA LYS A 55 10.29 -5.77 -7.57
C LYS A 55 10.77 -6.84 -8.55
N GLU A 56 10.48 -8.12 -8.27
CA GLU A 56 10.85 -9.24 -9.15
C GLU A 56 10.23 -9.08 -10.54
N LEU A 57 8.97 -8.68 -10.60
CA LEU A 57 8.27 -8.44 -11.86
C LEU A 57 8.86 -7.26 -12.65
N LEU A 58 9.23 -6.19 -11.96
CA LEU A 58 9.87 -5.03 -12.57
C LEU A 58 11.25 -5.38 -13.13
N GLU A 59 12.02 -6.21 -12.43
CA GLU A 59 13.31 -6.74 -12.91
C GLU A 59 13.10 -7.55 -14.20
N TYR A 60 12.15 -8.49 -14.21
CA TYR A 60 11.80 -9.26 -15.40
C TYR A 60 11.35 -8.37 -16.58
N ALA A 61 10.58 -7.32 -16.31
CA ALA A 61 10.14 -6.38 -17.34
C ALA A 61 11.33 -5.59 -17.95
N ARG A 62 12.30 -5.19 -17.11
CA ARG A 62 13.52 -4.52 -17.58
C ARG A 62 14.36 -5.42 -18.47
N ASP A 63 14.56 -6.68 -18.07
CA ASP A 63 15.31 -7.66 -18.87
C ASP A 63 14.62 -7.93 -20.21
N THR A 64 13.29 -8.04 -20.20
CA THR A 64 12.47 -8.25 -21.41
C THR A 64 12.56 -7.09 -22.39
N THR A 65 12.66 -5.85 -21.88
CA THR A 65 12.66 -4.62 -22.68
C THR A 65 14.05 -4.11 -23.02
N ALA A 66 15.10 -4.79 -22.55
CA ALA A 66 16.48 -4.41 -22.81
C ALA A 66 16.83 -4.50 -24.30
N PRO A 67 17.71 -3.62 -24.80
CA PRO A 67 18.21 -3.71 -26.18
C PRO A 67 18.84 -5.07 -26.46
N GLY A 68 18.41 -5.73 -27.55
CA GLY A 68 18.90 -7.06 -27.93
C GLY A 68 18.25 -8.24 -27.19
N ALA A 69 17.32 -7.98 -26.27
CA ALA A 69 16.50 -9.03 -25.67
C ALA A 69 15.63 -9.72 -26.72
N LYS A 70 15.35 -11.01 -26.50
CA LYS A 70 14.41 -11.75 -27.33
C LYS A 70 13.01 -11.16 -27.16
N SER A 71 12.39 -10.72 -28.25
CA SER A 71 11.02 -10.22 -28.20
C SER A 71 10.07 -11.30 -27.72
N LEU A 72 9.22 -10.93 -26.75
CA LEU A 72 8.07 -11.75 -26.36
C LEU A 72 6.99 -11.72 -27.44
N SER A 73 6.10 -12.69 -27.38
CA SER A 73 4.85 -12.68 -28.14
C SER A 73 3.90 -11.59 -27.61
N ALA A 74 2.93 -11.19 -28.43
CA ALA A 74 1.91 -10.22 -28.03
C ALA A 74 1.10 -10.67 -26.80
N THR A 75 0.91 -11.98 -26.62
CA THR A 75 0.21 -12.55 -25.46
C THR A 75 1.03 -12.44 -24.19
N GLU A 76 2.33 -12.74 -24.25
CA GLU A 76 3.24 -12.58 -23.12
C GLU A 76 3.39 -11.10 -22.71
N TYR A 77 3.47 -10.17 -23.67
CA TYR A 77 3.46 -8.74 -23.36
C TYR A 77 2.16 -8.28 -22.69
N ARG A 78 1.00 -8.76 -23.15
CA ARG A 78 -0.28 -8.47 -22.48
C ARG A 78 -0.30 -9.02 -21.05
N TRP A 79 0.16 -10.25 -20.85
CA TRP A 79 0.26 -10.84 -19.52
C TRP A 79 1.17 -10.02 -18.61
N LEU A 80 2.36 -9.64 -19.08
CA LEU A 80 3.31 -8.82 -18.34
C LEU A 80 2.72 -7.45 -17.98
N ALA A 81 2.06 -6.79 -18.92
CA ALA A 81 1.37 -5.51 -18.66
C ALA A 81 0.28 -5.64 -17.60
N CYS A 82 -0.52 -6.71 -17.62
CA CYS A 82 -1.52 -6.98 -16.59
C CYS A 82 -0.87 -7.18 -15.21
N ARG A 83 0.21 -7.98 -15.12
CA ARG A 83 0.92 -8.20 -13.87
C ARG A 83 1.52 -6.89 -13.32
N LEU A 84 2.12 -6.07 -14.19
CA LEU A 84 2.72 -4.79 -13.79
C LEU A 84 1.66 -3.80 -13.29
N THR A 85 0.47 -3.82 -13.90
CA THR A 85 -0.65 -2.98 -13.47
C THR A 85 -1.13 -3.36 -12.07
N GLU A 86 -1.22 -4.66 -11.77
CA GLU A 86 -1.58 -5.14 -10.43
C GLU A 86 -0.50 -4.82 -9.39
N ALA A 87 0.77 -5.06 -9.71
CA ALA A 87 1.87 -4.72 -8.82
C ALA A 87 1.96 -3.21 -8.52
N LEU A 88 1.66 -2.36 -9.51
CA LEU A 88 1.60 -0.91 -9.31
C LEU A 88 0.40 -0.51 -8.42
N ALA A 89 -0.77 -1.12 -8.62
CA ALA A 89 -1.93 -0.88 -7.78
C ALA A 89 -1.66 -1.27 -6.31
N ASP A 90 -1.02 -2.41 -6.10
CA ASP A 90 -0.57 -2.84 -4.77
C ASP A 90 0.42 -1.84 -4.17
N ALA A 91 1.45 -1.43 -4.92
CA ALA A 91 2.45 -0.47 -4.44
C ALA A 91 1.84 0.88 -4.05
N LEU A 92 0.90 1.41 -4.83
CA LEU A 92 0.18 2.65 -4.52
C LEU A 92 -0.66 2.49 -3.24
N ARG A 93 -1.34 1.35 -3.07
CA ARG A 93 -2.09 1.06 -1.85
C ARG A 93 -1.19 0.99 -0.61
N VAL A 94 -0.02 0.36 -0.73
CA VAL A 94 0.97 0.32 0.36
C VAL A 94 1.47 1.73 0.68
N ALA A 95 1.74 2.56 -0.34
CA ALA A 95 2.16 3.94 -0.16
C ALA A 95 1.09 4.77 0.58
N ASP A 96 -0.18 4.71 0.15
CA ASP A 96 -1.30 5.39 0.81
C ASP A 96 -1.45 4.93 2.27
N SER A 97 -1.41 3.61 2.49
CA SER A 97 -1.52 3.01 3.81
C SER A 97 -0.42 3.51 4.74
N ARG A 98 0.83 3.54 4.28
CA ARG A 98 1.98 4.03 5.06
C ARG A 98 1.92 5.53 5.27
N GLY A 99 1.54 6.30 4.26
CA GLY A 99 1.41 7.76 4.34
C GLY A 99 0.42 8.19 5.41
N GLN A 100 -0.73 7.51 5.53
CA GLN A 100 -1.74 7.77 6.57
C GLN A 100 -1.26 7.46 8.00
N ARG A 101 -0.13 6.77 8.17
CA ARG A 101 0.45 6.45 9.49
C ARG A 101 1.60 7.39 9.88
N LEU A 102 2.02 8.28 8.99
CA LEU A 102 2.98 9.32 9.32
C LEU A 102 2.27 10.40 10.11
N ARG A 103 2.90 10.90 11.18
CA ARG A 103 2.38 12.05 11.94
C ARG A 103 2.49 13.30 11.10
N ASP A 104 1.55 14.23 11.28
CA ASP A 104 1.70 15.57 10.70
C ASP A 104 2.75 16.34 11.52
N PRO A 105 3.76 16.99 10.91
CA PRO A 105 4.81 17.69 11.65
C PRO A 105 4.26 18.76 12.61
N GLU A 106 3.11 19.35 12.29
CA GLU A 106 2.44 20.38 13.10
C GLU A 106 1.84 19.81 14.41
N GLU A 107 1.58 18.50 14.48
CA GLU A 107 1.11 17.82 15.70
C GLU A 107 2.25 17.41 16.64
N GLU A 108 3.49 17.26 16.13
CA GLU A 108 4.67 16.95 16.95
C GLU A 108 5.15 18.16 17.77
N GLU A 109 5.05 19.39 17.24
CA GLU A 109 5.40 20.61 17.98
C GLU A 109 4.42 20.91 19.14
N ALA A 110 3.19 20.42 19.06
CA ALA A 110 2.17 20.60 20.11
C ALA A 110 2.37 19.66 21.32
N ASP A 111 3.01 18.50 21.13
CA ASP A 111 3.29 17.51 22.19
C ASP A 111 4.63 17.78 22.90
N GLU A 112 5.63 18.38 22.22
CA GLU A 112 6.91 18.77 22.85
C GLU A 112 6.85 20.10 23.63
N GLY A 113 5.80 20.90 23.44
CA GLY A 113 5.62 22.21 24.07
C GLY A 113 4.76 22.23 25.35
N ALA A 114 4.29 21.07 25.84
CA ALA A 114 3.34 20.94 26.96
C ALA A 114 3.99 20.45 28.27
#